data_AF-A0A3R6CSH6-F1
#
_entry.id   AF-A0A3R6CSH6-F1
#
_cell.length_a   1.000
_cell.length_b   1.000
_cell.length_c   1.000
_cell.angle_alpha   90.00
_cell.angle_beta   90.00
_cell.angle_gamma   90.00
#
_symmetry.space_group_name_H-M   'P 1'
#
loop_
_entity.id
_entity.type
_entity.pdbx_description
1 polymer ?
#
loop_
_entity_poly.entity_id
_entity_poly.type
_entity_poly.pdbx_seq_one_letter_code
_entity_poly.pdbx_strand_id
1 'polypeptide(L)'
;MALKRQYVQKIVVSDKAPKSKKVKKEFKDFLFTTKFNTPLNSQIVCDAIKKIVNEINLMRDTLTEMELFSAHCFRHTFATRCFEAGIQPKTVQAYLGHATLQMTMDLYTAVMPKYLVSEMDKISSLYDSIEEDGDNIAEKIYLEKMMETADIIEFKGDPKVV
;
A
#
# COMPACT_ATOMS: atom_id res chain seq x y z
N MET A 1 10.11 10.68 -15.55
CA MET A 1 11.43 10.87 -16.21
C MET A 1 11.99 9.57 -16.81
N ALA A 2 11.87 8.41 -16.13
CA ALA A 2 12.42 7.14 -16.60
C ALA A 2 11.88 6.67 -17.98
N LEU A 3 10.56 6.74 -18.20
CA LEU A 3 9.94 6.32 -19.48
C LEU A 3 10.47 7.12 -20.68
N LYS A 4 10.63 8.44 -20.54
CA LYS A 4 11.19 9.29 -21.60
C LYS A 4 12.62 8.87 -21.95
N ARG A 5 13.45 8.55 -20.95
CA ARG A 5 14.81 8.04 -21.16
C ARG A 5 14.79 6.68 -21.90
N GLN A 6 13.87 5.79 -21.53
CA GLN A 6 13.70 4.50 -22.21
C GLN A 6 13.34 4.67 -23.69
N TYR A 7 12.45 5.62 -24.02
CA TYR A 7 12.10 5.94 -25.42
C TYR A 7 13.33 6.42 -26.20
N VAL A 8 14.11 7.34 -25.64
CA VAL A 8 15.36 7.82 -26.27
C VAL A 8 16.33 6.66 -26.47
N GLN A 9 16.51 5.80 -25.47
CA GLN A 9 17.37 4.62 -25.57
C GLN A 9 16.91 3.67 -26.69
N LYS A 10 15.61 3.43 -26.82
CA LYS A 10 15.04 2.59 -27.88
C LYS A 10 15.35 3.15 -29.26
N ILE A 11 15.24 4.46 -29.46
CA ILE A 11 15.59 5.11 -30.74
C ILE A 11 17.07 4.85 -31.06
N VAL A 12 17.95 5.16 -30.12
CA VAL A 12 19.41 4.97 -30.28
C VAL A 12 19.77 3.51 -30.57
N VAL A 13 19.13 2.54 -29.90
CA VAL A 13 19.34 1.11 -30.15
C VAL A 13 18.85 0.71 -31.54
N SER A 14 17.72 1.24 -31.99
CA SER A 14 17.20 0.98 -33.33
C SER A 14 18.13 1.50 -34.42
N ASP A 15 18.74 2.67 -34.22
CA ASP A 15 19.67 3.29 -35.18
C ASP A 15 21.02 2.55 -35.23
N LYS A 16 21.50 2.05 -34.08
CA LYS A 16 22.76 1.30 -33.97
C LYS A 16 22.65 -0.18 -34.31
N ALA A 17 21.43 -0.71 -34.45
CA ALA A 17 21.23 -2.13 -34.71
C ALA A 17 21.83 -2.53 -36.08
N PRO A 18 22.48 -3.71 -36.19
CA PRO A 18 23.09 -4.14 -37.43
C PRO A 18 22.02 -4.35 -38.52
N LYS A 19 22.21 -3.70 -39.67
CA LYS A 19 21.29 -3.75 -40.84
C LYS A 19 21.04 -5.17 -41.36
N SER A 20 21.94 -6.12 -41.06
CA SER A 20 21.82 -7.53 -41.44
C SER A 20 20.70 -8.26 -40.70
N LYS A 21 20.35 -7.85 -39.48
CA LYS A 21 19.31 -8.50 -38.68
C LYS A 21 18.04 -7.67 -38.71
N LYS A 22 17.21 -7.90 -39.74
CA LYS A 22 15.90 -7.26 -39.85
C LYS A 22 14.97 -7.76 -38.75
N VAL A 23 14.54 -6.84 -37.89
CA VAL A 23 13.49 -7.13 -36.88
C VAL A 23 12.19 -7.39 -37.63
N LYS A 24 11.45 -8.43 -37.20
CA LYS A 24 10.11 -8.68 -37.75
C LYS A 24 9.21 -7.48 -37.49
N LYS A 25 8.32 -7.18 -38.44
CA LYS A 25 7.43 -6.01 -38.37
C LYS A 25 6.60 -5.98 -37.08
N GLU A 26 6.19 -7.15 -36.60
CA GLU A 26 5.42 -7.36 -35.35
C GLU A 26 6.12 -6.88 -34.07
N PHE A 27 7.46 -6.81 -34.06
CA PHE A 27 8.24 -6.47 -32.86
C PHE A 27 8.86 -5.07 -32.91
N LYS A 28 8.58 -4.30 -33.97
CA LYS A 28 9.19 -2.98 -34.18
C LYS A 28 8.82 -2.00 -33.05
N ASP A 29 7.57 -2.07 -32.60
CA ASP A 29 6.97 -1.12 -31.65
C ASP A 29 7.23 -1.49 -30.19
N PHE A 30 7.97 -2.57 -29.92
CA PHE A 30 8.31 -2.96 -28.55
C PHE A 30 9.33 -2.00 -27.94
N LEU A 31 9.05 -1.52 -26.73
CA LEU A 31 9.89 -0.54 -26.03
C LEU A 31 11.14 -1.15 -25.40
N PHE A 32 11.02 -2.36 -24.85
CA PHE A 32 12.12 -3.09 -24.24
C PHE A 32 12.71 -4.09 -25.22
N THR A 33 13.89 -3.77 -25.72
CA THR A 33 14.59 -4.59 -26.71
C THR A 33 16.03 -4.84 -26.33
N THR A 34 16.59 -5.92 -26.85
CA THR A 34 18.03 -6.18 -26.78
C THR A 34 18.81 -5.15 -27.62
N LYS A 35 20.15 -5.18 -27.53
CA LYS A 35 21.05 -4.39 -28.39
C LYS A 35 20.86 -4.62 -29.90
N PHE A 36 20.17 -5.69 -30.29
CA PHE A 36 19.85 -6.03 -31.67
C PHE A 36 18.42 -5.63 -32.07
N ASN A 37 17.75 -4.82 -31.25
CA ASN A 37 16.37 -4.39 -31.47
C ASN A 37 15.34 -5.53 -31.51
N THR A 38 15.68 -6.70 -30.93
CA THR A 38 14.75 -7.83 -30.76
C THR A 38 14.04 -7.76 -29.41
N PRO A 39 12.86 -8.39 -29.25
CA PRO A 39 12.17 -8.47 -27.95
C PRO A 39 13.08 -9.02 -26.85
N LEU A 40 12.90 -8.50 -25.63
CA LEU A 40 13.57 -9.00 -24.44
C LEU A 40 12.89 -10.30 -23.97
N ASN A 41 13.69 -11.24 -23.47
CA ASN A 41 13.22 -12.47 -22.83
C ASN A 41 13.36 -12.33 -21.30
N SER A 42 12.46 -12.94 -20.52
CA SER A 42 12.52 -13.00 -19.05
C SER A 42 13.88 -13.49 -18.53
N GLN A 43 14.49 -14.49 -19.18
CA GLN A 43 15.78 -15.03 -18.76
C GLN A 43 16.88 -13.97 -18.78
N ILE A 44 16.89 -13.10 -19.81
CA ILE A 44 17.86 -12.00 -19.92
C ILE A 44 17.71 -11.03 -18.76
N VAL A 45 16.48 -10.76 -18.32
CA VAL A 45 16.20 -9.91 -17.16
C VAL A 45 16.72 -10.57 -15.88
N CYS A 46 16.41 -11.86 -15.67
CA CYS A 46 16.88 -12.59 -14.50
C CYS A 46 18.41 -12.67 -14.45
N ASP A 47 19.08 -12.88 -15.57
CA ASP A 47 20.54 -12.94 -15.62
C ASP A 47 21.18 -11.55 -15.42
N ALA A 48 20.53 -10.48 -15.89
CA ALA A 48 20.95 -9.12 -15.57
C ALA A 48 20.83 -8.82 -14.06
N ILE A 49 19.75 -9.26 -13.41
CA ILE A 49 19.58 -9.14 -11.96
C ILE A 49 20.68 -9.91 -11.23
N LYS A 50 20.93 -11.18 -11.59
CA LYS A 50 22.03 -12.00 -11.03
C LYS A 50 23.36 -11.28 -11.13
N LYS A 51 23.67 -10.70 -12.28
CA LYS A 51 24.93 -9.98 -12.50
C LYS A 51 25.07 -8.80 -11.53
N ILE A 52 24.01 -8.01 -11.36
CA ILE A 52 23.99 -6.86 -10.44
C ILE A 52 24.16 -7.33 -8.99
N VAL A 53 23.46 -8.40 -8.58
CA VAL A 53 23.59 -8.98 -7.24
C VAL A 53 25.01 -9.43 -6.97
N ASN A 54 25.63 -10.15 -7.91
CA ASN A 54 27.01 -10.58 -7.79
C ASN A 54 27.98 -9.38 -7.68
N GLU A 55 27.77 -8.34 -8.48
CA GLU A 55 28.57 -7.11 -8.45
C GLU A 55 28.46 -6.39 -7.09
N ILE A 56 27.26 -6.34 -6.52
CA ILE A 56 27.04 -5.79 -5.18
C ILE A 56 27.77 -6.64 -4.12
N ASN A 57 27.71 -7.97 -4.22
CA ASN A 57 28.32 -8.86 -3.24
C ASN A 57 29.85 -8.83 -3.28
N LEU A 58 30.49 -8.40 -4.37
CA LEU A 58 31.94 -8.17 -4.40
C LEU A 58 32.41 -7.12 -3.38
N MET A 59 31.54 -6.20 -2.98
CA MET A 59 31.86 -5.14 -2.02
C MET A 59 31.36 -5.43 -0.59
N ARG A 60 30.71 -6.58 -0.37
CA ARG A 60 30.11 -6.94 0.92
C ARG A 60 30.91 -8.01 1.63
N ASP A 61 30.79 -8.04 2.95
CA ASP A 61 31.30 -9.15 3.74
C ASP A 61 30.41 -10.39 3.55
N THR A 62 31.00 -11.57 3.67
CA THR A 62 30.34 -12.88 3.49
C THR A 62 29.07 -13.05 4.33
N LEU A 63 28.99 -12.44 5.52
CA LEU A 63 27.80 -12.53 6.39
C LEU A 63 26.65 -11.61 5.92
N THR A 64 26.94 -10.65 5.06
CA THR A 64 26.00 -9.58 4.63
C THR A 64 25.66 -9.66 3.14
N GLU A 65 25.96 -10.79 2.51
CA GLU A 65 25.69 -11.00 1.09
C GLU A 65 24.20 -10.85 0.78
N MET A 66 23.94 -10.23 -0.37
CA MET A 66 22.60 -10.15 -0.92
C MET A 66 22.21 -11.50 -1.51
N GLU A 67 21.09 -12.04 -1.05
CA GLU A 67 20.52 -13.25 -1.65
C GLU A 67 20.08 -13.01 -3.10
N LEU A 68 20.12 -14.08 -3.88
CA LEU A 68 19.68 -14.04 -5.25
C LEU A 68 18.15 -14.03 -5.34
N PHE A 69 17.62 -13.15 -6.19
CA PHE A 69 16.19 -13.03 -6.43
C PHE A 69 15.86 -12.85 -7.91
N SER A 70 14.57 -12.95 -8.26
CA SER A 70 14.08 -12.85 -9.64
C SER A 70 13.29 -11.57 -9.88
N ALA A 71 12.98 -11.28 -11.15
CA ALA A 71 12.12 -10.14 -11.49
C ALA A 71 10.72 -10.22 -10.84
N HIS A 72 10.25 -11.42 -10.47
CA HIS A 72 8.98 -11.58 -9.76
C HIS A 72 9.00 -10.94 -8.37
N CYS A 73 10.16 -10.88 -7.71
CA CYS A 73 10.29 -10.25 -6.40
C CYS A 73 9.97 -8.75 -6.45
N PHE A 74 10.25 -8.05 -7.56
CA PHE A 74 9.84 -6.64 -7.71
C PHE A 74 8.32 -6.48 -7.68
N ARG A 75 7.57 -7.45 -8.22
CA ARG A 75 6.10 -7.46 -8.17
C ARG A 75 5.61 -7.66 -6.75
N HIS A 76 6.24 -8.55 -5.99
CA HIS A 76 5.96 -8.71 -4.56
C HIS A 76 6.29 -7.44 -3.78
N THR A 77 7.49 -6.87 -3.96
CA THR A 77 7.86 -5.61 -3.28
C THR A 77 6.85 -4.50 -3.57
N PHE A 78 6.41 -4.33 -4.81
CA PHE A 78 5.39 -3.34 -5.15
C PHE A 78 4.10 -3.56 -4.35
N ALA A 79 3.60 -4.79 -4.33
CA ALA A 79 2.37 -5.14 -3.63
C ALA A 79 2.50 -4.99 -2.10
N THR A 80 3.62 -5.40 -1.51
CA THR A 80 3.93 -5.18 -0.09
C THR A 80 3.92 -3.68 0.23
N ARG A 81 4.57 -2.83 -0.59
CA ARG A 81 4.57 -1.37 -0.40
C ARG A 81 3.17 -0.77 -0.52
N CYS A 82 2.33 -1.30 -1.41
CA CYS A 82 0.93 -0.87 -1.48
C CYS A 82 0.16 -1.19 -0.20
N PHE A 83 0.38 -2.36 0.40
CA PHE A 83 -0.25 -2.73 1.67
C PHE A 83 0.28 -1.94 2.86
N GLU A 84 1.60 -1.72 2.92
CA GLU A 84 2.20 -0.85 3.93
C GLU A 84 1.66 0.59 3.87
N ALA A 85 1.26 1.05 2.67
CA ALA A 85 0.62 2.33 2.46
C ALA A 85 -0.91 2.31 2.69
N GLY A 86 -1.48 1.19 3.13
CA GLY A 86 -2.92 1.07 3.42
C GLY A 86 -3.83 1.00 2.19
N ILE A 87 -3.30 0.67 1.01
CA ILE A 87 -4.12 0.53 -0.20
C ILE A 87 -4.98 -0.74 -0.08
N GLN A 88 -6.27 -0.61 -0.38
CA GLN A 88 -7.22 -1.72 -0.29
C GLN A 88 -6.81 -2.92 -1.18
N PRO A 89 -6.95 -4.18 -0.69
CA PRO A 89 -6.51 -5.36 -1.42
C PRO A 89 -7.11 -5.54 -2.81
N LYS A 90 -8.38 -5.15 -2.99
CA LYS A 90 -9.05 -5.23 -4.29
C LYS A 90 -8.42 -4.29 -5.33
N THR A 91 -7.94 -3.13 -4.89
CA THR A 91 -7.24 -2.16 -5.75
C THR A 91 -5.86 -2.66 -6.11
N VAL A 92 -5.11 -3.21 -5.15
CA VAL A 92 -3.80 -3.82 -5.40
C VAL A 92 -3.92 -5.01 -6.36
N GLN A 93 -4.96 -5.85 -6.21
CA GLN A 93 -5.26 -6.95 -7.11
C GLN A 93 -5.44 -6.45 -8.57
N ALA A 94 -6.16 -5.34 -8.75
CA ALA A 94 -6.38 -4.73 -10.05
C ALA A 94 -5.07 -4.18 -10.66
N TYR A 95 -4.21 -3.53 -9.87
CA TYR A 95 -2.90 -3.05 -10.35
C TYR A 95 -1.98 -4.18 -10.80
N LEU A 96 -2.02 -5.31 -10.10
CA LEU A 96 -1.22 -6.48 -10.43
C LEU A 96 -1.84 -7.29 -11.59
N GLY A 97 -3.14 -7.17 -11.82
CA GLY A 97 -3.86 -8.01 -12.78
C GLY A 97 -3.92 -9.48 -12.35
N HIS A 98 -4.04 -9.75 -11.05
CA HIS A 98 -4.23 -11.12 -10.55
C HIS A 98 -5.65 -11.60 -10.83
N ALA A 99 -5.76 -12.78 -11.44
CA ALA A 99 -7.05 -13.42 -11.72
C ALA A 99 -7.84 -13.72 -10.45
N THR A 100 -7.15 -14.05 -9.35
CA THR A 100 -7.76 -14.36 -8.06
C THR A 100 -7.21 -13.49 -6.94
N LEU A 101 -8.06 -13.22 -5.96
CA LEU A 101 -7.67 -12.47 -4.77
C LEU A 101 -6.66 -13.26 -3.92
N GLN A 102 -6.70 -14.60 -3.95
CA GLN A 102 -5.79 -15.48 -3.22
C GLN A 102 -4.32 -15.14 -3.50
N MET A 103 -3.94 -14.97 -4.77
CA MET A 103 -2.56 -14.61 -5.16
C MET A 103 -2.08 -13.27 -4.57
N THR A 104 -3.03 -12.39 -4.22
CA THR A 104 -2.77 -11.07 -3.62
C THR A 104 -2.76 -11.17 -2.09
N MET A 105 -3.63 -12.02 -1.53
CA MET A 105 -3.75 -12.24 -0.08
C MET A 105 -2.58 -13.02 0.51
N ASP A 106 -1.96 -13.93 -0.24
CA ASP A 106 -0.76 -14.65 0.22
C ASP A 106 0.39 -13.70 0.58
N LEU A 107 0.45 -12.52 -0.06
CA LEU A 107 1.40 -11.48 0.30
C LEU A 107 0.89 -10.58 1.41
N TYR A 108 -0.41 -10.27 1.43
CA TYR A 108 -1.09 -9.51 2.48
C TYR A 108 -0.78 -10.12 3.85
N THR A 109 -0.95 -11.43 4.03
CA THR A 109 -0.71 -12.13 5.31
C THR A 109 0.71 -11.94 5.86
N ALA A 110 1.73 -11.85 4.99
CA ALA A 110 3.11 -11.63 5.40
C ALA A 110 3.35 -10.21 5.97
N VAL A 111 2.61 -9.19 5.51
CA VAL A 111 2.77 -7.79 5.94
C VAL A 111 1.86 -7.41 7.12
N MET A 112 0.83 -8.22 7.37
CA MET A 112 -0.27 -7.90 8.29
C MET A 112 -0.01 -7.99 9.81
N PRO A 113 1.05 -8.64 10.35
CA PRO A 113 1.18 -8.76 11.81
C PRO A 113 1.13 -7.42 12.55
N LYS A 114 1.67 -6.36 11.93
CA LYS A 114 1.62 -4.99 12.47
C LYS A 114 0.30 -4.27 12.20
N TYR A 115 -0.39 -4.62 11.12
CA TYR A 115 -1.62 -3.96 10.70
C TYR A 115 -2.83 -4.41 11.52
N LEU A 116 -2.90 -5.69 11.91
CA LEU A 116 -4.02 -6.24 12.69
C LEU A 116 -4.23 -5.50 14.02
N VAL A 117 -3.14 -5.16 14.72
CA VAL A 117 -3.20 -4.40 15.99
C VAL A 117 -3.76 -3.01 15.71
N SER A 118 -3.22 -2.30 14.72
CA SER A 118 -3.66 -0.94 14.39
C SER A 118 -5.11 -0.84 13.90
N GLU A 119 -5.64 -1.88 13.24
CA GLU A 119 -7.04 -1.91 12.81
C GLU A 119 -7.97 -2.18 14.01
N MET A 120 -7.55 -3.01 14.98
CA MET A 120 -8.31 -3.19 16.22
C MET A 120 -8.34 -1.92 17.08
N ASP A 121 -7.26 -1.13 17.10
CA ASP A 121 -7.23 0.15 17.80
C ASP A 121 -8.25 1.16 17.23
N LYS A 122 -8.48 1.13 15.91
CA LYS A 122 -9.53 1.95 15.27
C LYS A 122 -10.93 1.51 15.70
N ILE A 123 -11.15 0.21 15.84
CA ILE A 123 -12.43 -0.31 16.31
C ILE A 123 -12.62 0.06 17.78
N SER A 124 -11.59 -0.11 18.62
CA SER A 124 -11.64 0.27 20.05
C SER A 124 -12.01 1.74 20.23
N SER A 125 -11.31 2.65 19.55
CA SER A 125 -11.61 4.09 19.65
C SER A 125 -13.02 4.45 19.17
N LEU A 126 -13.57 3.68 18.22
CA LEU A 126 -14.94 3.84 17.76
C LEU A 126 -15.97 3.33 18.78
N TYR A 127 -15.65 2.28 19.54
CA TYR A 127 -16.47 1.84 20.67
C TYR A 127 -16.42 2.83 21.83
N ASP A 128 -15.23 3.33 22.19
CA ASP A 128 -15.03 4.28 23.28
C ASP A 128 -15.84 5.57 23.04
N SER A 129 -15.85 6.07 21.80
CA SER A 129 -16.65 7.24 21.43
C SER A 129 -18.17 7.00 21.48
N ILE A 130 -18.64 5.79 21.16
CA ILE A 130 -20.05 5.43 21.29
C ILE A 130 -20.47 5.35 22.77
N GLU A 131 -19.60 4.84 23.64
CA GLU A 131 -19.85 4.81 25.09
C GLU A 131 -19.92 6.23 25.68
N GLU A 132 -18.97 7.11 25.32
CA GLU A 132 -18.99 8.52 25.75
C GLU A 132 -20.26 9.26 25.27
N ASP A 133 -20.70 9.03 24.03
CA ASP A 133 -21.95 9.60 23.52
C ASP A 133 -23.17 9.06 24.29
N GLY A 134 -23.17 7.79 24.67
CA GLY A 134 -24.22 7.16 25.48
C GLY A 134 -24.32 7.75 26.89
N ASP A 135 -23.18 7.94 27.55
CA ASP A 135 -23.10 8.55 28.89
C ASP A 135 -23.55 10.01 28.86
N ASN A 136 -23.15 10.78 27.84
CA ASN A 136 -23.60 12.16 27.63
C ASN A 136 -25.13 12.26 27.43
N ILE A 137 -25.73 11.31 26.72
CA ILE A 137 -27.19 11.26 26.54
C ILE A 137 -27.88 10.94 27.87
N ALA A 138 -27.36 9.98 28.63
CA ALA A 138 -27.91 9.61 29.93
C ALA A 138 -27.84 10.79 30.92
N GLU A 139 -26.73 11.51 30.95
CA GLU A 139 -26.52 12.71 31.78
C GLU A 139 -27.47 13.85 31.37
N LYS A 140 -27.65 14.08 30.08
CA LYS A 140 -28.61 15.08 29.58
C LYS A 140 -30.05 14.76 29.97
N ILE A 141 -30.46 13.50 29.84
CA ILE A 141 -31.80 13.04 30.25
C ILE A 141 -31.98 13.22 31.76
N TYR A 142 -30.95 12.90 32.56
CA TYR A 142 -30.99 13.10 34.01
C TYR A 142 -31.14 14.57 34.39
N LEU A 143 -30.36 15.47 33.79
CA LEU A 143 -30.42 16.91 34.05
C LEU A 143 -31.77 17.51 33.64
N GLU A 144 -32.31 17.15 32.47
CA GLU A 144 -33.63 17.61 32.02
C GLU A 144 -34.73 17.18 33.00
N LYS A 145 -34.67 15.94 33.50
CA LYS A 145 -35.64 15.40 34.47
C LYS A 145 -35.51 16.02 35.86
N MET A 146 -34.29 16.34 36.29
CA MET A 146 -34.03 17.05 37.54
C MET A 146 -34.54 18.50 37.47
N MET A 147 -34.39 19.17 36.33
CA MET A 147 -34.92 20.52 36.09
C MET A 147 -36.46 20.56 36.09
N GLU A 148 -37.13 19.53 35.55
CA GLU A 148 -38.59 19.37 35.65
C GLU A 148 -39.08 19.14 37.10
N THR A 149 -38.27 18.50 37.94
CA THR A 149 -38.62 18.30 39.37
C THR A 149 -38.28 19.50 40.26
N ALA A 150 -37.51 20.46 39.76
CA ALA A 150 -37.07 21.65 40.49
C ALA A 150 -38.02 22.84 40.28
N ASP A 151 -39.33 22.65 40.45
CA ASP A 151 -40.24 23.76 40.74
C ASP A 151 -39.96 24.25 42.17
N ILE A 152 -38.97 25.13 42.30
CA ILE A 152 -38.65 25.83 43.55
C ILE A 152 -39.81 26.79 43.85
N ILE A 153 -40.67 26.41 44.79
CA ILE A 153 -41.66 27.32 45.37
C ILE A 153 -40.92 28.26 46.34
N GLU A 154 -40.63 29.49 45.91
CA GLU A 154 -40.17 30.55 46.81
C GLU A 154 -41.29 30.91 47.81
N PHE A 155 -41.19 30.43 49.05
CA PHE A 155 -42.03 30.89 50.15
C PHE A 155 -41.54 32.26 50.64
N LYS A 156 -42.21 33.34 50.22
CA LYS A 156 -42.13 34.64 50.91
C LYS A 156 -42.87 34.54 52.24
N GLY A 157 -42.13 34.23 53.31
CA GLY A 157 -42.66 34.32 54.67
C GLY A 157 -42.81 35.77 55.11
N ASP A 158 -44.05 36.23 55.30
CA ASP A 158 -44.31 37.51 55.97
C ASP A 158 -44.11 37.35 57.49
N PRO A 159 -43.36 38.25 58.15
CA PRO A 159 -43.18 38.20 59.59
C PRO A 159 -44.36 38.90 60.26
N LYS A 160 -45.24 38.14 60.90
CA LYS A 160 -46.07 38.68 61.99
C LYS A 160 -45.90 37.85 63.26
N VAL A 161 -45.05 38.41 64.11
CA VAL A 161 -45.02 38.19 65.55
C VAL A 161 -46.21 38.93 66.16
N VAL A 162 -47.08 38.20 66.86
CA VAL A 162 -47.59 38.36 68.25
C VAL A 162 -48.72 37.34 68.42
#